data_AF-A0AAD6RG33-F1
#
_entry.id   AF-A0AAD6RG33-F1
#
_cell.length_a   1.000
_cell.length_b   1.000
_cell.length_c   1.000
_cell.angle_alpha   90.00
_cell.angle_beta   90.00
_cell.angle_gamma   90.00
#
_symmetry.space_group_name_H-M   'P 1'
#
loop_
_entity.id
_entity.type
_entity.pdbx_description
1 polymer ?
#
loop_
_entity_poly.entity_id
_entity_poly.type
_entity_poly.pdbx_seq_one_letter_code
_entity_poly.pdbx_strand_id
1 'polypeptide(L)'
;MMYMSSDPSTRSKVTSAFQQASEYAEARKYGIYLILSLVNNFKDYGGRSQYVEWARERDQQLSDDDEFYTNSVVKEYYKNHVEAVLTRINSITGVAYKDDPTIFAWELINEPRSNDTSGKLIQEWVNEMAAHVKSIDNYHLLQIGLEGFYGDSKKASNPGSYLFGTDFISNNQIPQIDFATIHLYPEQW
;
A
#
# COMPACT_ATOMS: atom_id res chain seq x y z
N MET A 1 -2.78 -6.77 10.00
CA MET A 1 -2.57 -6.29 8.61
C MET A 1 -1.89 -7.40 7.83
N MET A 2 -2.44 -7.78 6.70
CA MET A 2 -1.87 -8.83 5.84
C MET A 2 -1.06 -8.13 4.74
N TYR A 3 0.24 -8.46 4.65
CA TYR A 3 1.12 -7.89 3.64
C TYR A 3 1.31 -8.87 2.50
N MET A 4 1.09 -8.39 1.28
CA MET A 4 1.42 -9.13 0.07
C MET A 4 2.68 -8.51 -0.53
N SER A 5 3.83 -9.17 -0.39
CA SER A 5 5.00 -8.85 -1.19
C SER A 5 5.36 -10.06 -2.05
N SER A 6 5.42 -9.85 -3.35
CA SER A 6 5.78 -10.88 -4.31
C SER A 6 7.25 -10.73 -4.69
N ASP A 7 8.12 -11.49 -4.02
CA ASP A 7 9.47 -11.77 -4.50
C ASP A 7 9.43 -12.84 -5.61
N PRO A 8 9.76 -12.51 -6.87
CA PRO A 8 9.76 -13.45 -7.99
C PRO A 8 10.75 -14.61 -7.83
N SER A 9 11.78 -14.47 -6.98
CA SER A 9 12.82 -15.48 -6.74
C SER A 9 12.38 -16.58 -5.76
N THR A 10 11.25 -16.41 -5.07
CA THR A 10 10.75 -17.35 -4.03
C THR A 10 9.60 -18.25 -4.49
N ARG A 11 9.67 -18.73 -5.75
CA ARG A 11 8.65 -19.58 -6.41
C ARG A 11 8.23 -20.86 -5.64
N SER A 12 8.89 -21.23 -4.54
CA SER A 12 8.45 -22.27 -3.60
C SER A 12 7.29 -21.85 -2.67
N LYS A 13 6.83 -20.60 -2.72
CA LYS A 13 5.67 -20.08 -1.96
C LYS A 13 4.30 -20.35 -2.62
N VAL A 14 4.12 -21.52 -3.22
CA VAL A 14 2.78 -22.00 -3.63
C VAL A 14 1.86 -22.15 -2.40
N THR A 15 2.43 -22.30 -1.19
CA THR A 15 1.72 -22.46 0.08
C THR A 15 1.03 -21.19 0.59
N SER A 16 1.58 -19.97 0.37
CA SER A 16 0.98 -18.73 0.92
C SER A 16 -0.23 -18.25 0.13
N ALA A 17 -0.30 -18.54 -1.16
CA ALA A 17 -1.45 -18.18 -1.99
C ALA A 17 -2.70 -19.00 -1.66
N PHE A 18 -2.53 -20.24 -1.16
CA PHE A 18 -3.62 -21.04 -0.60
C PHE A 18 -4.06 -20.54 0.76
N GLN A 19 -3.13 -20.07 1.59
CA GLN A 19 -3.45 -19.50 2.89
C GLN A 19 -4.30 -18.23 2.75
N GLN A 20 -3.91 -17.34 1.83
CA GLN A 20 -4.72 -16.17 1.48
C GLN A 20 -6.11 -16.58 1.02
N ALA A 21 -6.22 -17.42 -0.02
CA ALA A 21 -7.52 -17.86 -0.54
C ALA A 21 -8.41 -18.46 0.57
N SER A 22 -7.83 -19.23 1.49
CA SER A 22 -8.51 -19.79 2.67
C SER A 22 -8.97 -18.72 3.65
N GLU A 23 -8.18 -17.67 3.87
CA GLU A 23 -8.53 -16.57 4.76
C GLU A 23 -9.72 -15.76 4.22
N TYR A 24 -9.78 -15.47 2.92
CA TYR A 24 -10.97 -14.82 2.31
C TYR A 24 -12.21 -15.69 2.45
N ALA A 25 -12.10 -16.98 2.12
CA ALA A 25 -13.23 -17.90 2.20
C ALA A 25 -13.75 -18.04 3.65
N GLU A 26 -12.84 -18.08 4.63
CA GLU A 26 -13.21 -18.18 6.05
C GLU A 26 -13.76 -16.85 6.59
N ALA A 27 -13.20 -15.71 6.20
CA ALA A 27 -13.74 -14.39 6.54
C ALA A 27 -15.20 -14.25 6.06
N ARG A 28 -15.46 -14.63 4.82
CA ARG A 28 -16.81 -14.65 4.23
C ARG A 28 -17.78 -15.52 5.03
N LYS A 29 -17.35 -16.70 5.44
CA LYS A 29 -18.16 -17.65 6.22
C LYS A 29 -18.61 -17.07 7.56
N TYR A 30 -17.83 -16.18 8.16
CA TYR A 30 -18.17 -15.51 9.42
C TYR A 30 -18.67 -14.07 9.25
N GLY A 31 -18.90 -13.59 8.03
CA GLY A 31 -19.33 -12.21 7.78
C GLY A 31 -18.29 -11.16 8.19
N ILE A 32 -17.01 -11.51 8.16
CA ILE A 32 -15.89 -10.61 8.41
C ILE A 32 -15.44 -9.99 7.08
N TYR A 33 -15.19 -8.69 7.10
CA TYR A 33 -14.65 -7.96 5.96
C TYR A 33 -13.16 -7.63 6.12
N LEU A 34 -12.45 -7.53 5.00
CA LEU A 34 -10.99 -7.36 4.99
C LEU A 34 -10.57 -5.99 4.43
N ILE A 35 -9.57 -5.37 5.07
CA ILE A 35 -8.77 -4.28 4.50
C ILE A 35 -7.38 -4.82 4.22
N LEU A 36 -6.88 -4.61 3.01
CA LEU A 36 -5.69 -5.27 2.51
C LEU A 36 -4.65 -4.26 2.05
N SER A 37 -3.49 -4.29 2.72
CA SER A 37 -2.35 -3.43 2.41
C SER A 37 -1.51 -4.03 1.30
N LEU A 38 -1.30 -3.25 0.24
CA LEU A 38 -0.63 -3.69 -0.99
C LEU A 38 0.90 -3.66 -0.86
N VAL A 39 1.45 -2.91 0.09
CA VAL A 39 2.88 -2.88 0.40
C VAL A 39 3.14 -2.31 1.79
N ASN A 40 4.29 -2.59 2.37
CA ASN A 40 4.73 -2.01 3.63
C ASN A 40 5.72 -0.86 3.40
N ASN A 41 5.65 0.21 4.20
CA ASN A 41 6.73 1.20 4.29
C ASN A 41 8.00 0.62 4.95
N PHE A 42 7.83 -0.26 5.94
CA PHE A 42 8.94 -0.87 6.67
C PHE A 42 9.41 -2.18 6.03
N LYS A 43 10.54 -2.70 6.53
CA LYS A 43 11.22 -3.88 5.98
C LYS A 43 10.49 -5.21 6.24
N ASP A 44 9.53 -5.23 7.15
CA ASP A 44 8.76 -6.44 7.42
C ASP A 44 8.01 -6.86 6.16
N TYR A 45 8.21 -8.13 5.77
CA TYR A 45 7.76 -8.68 4.50
C TYR A 45 8.36 -7.96 3.28
N GLY A 46 9.54 -7.37 3.38
CA GLY A 46 10.28 -6.73 2.29
C GLY A 46 10.05 -5.22 2.19
N GLY A 47 8.78 -4.80 2.05
CA GLY A 47 8.38 -3.40 1.96
C GLY A 47 9.00 -2.60 0.82
N ARG A 48 8.87 -1.27 0.87
CA ARG A 48 9.31 -0.36 -0.19
C ARG A 48 10.81 -0.48 -0.50
N SER A 49 11.64 -0.71 0.51
CA SER A 49 13.09 -0.89 0.33
C SER A 49 13.42 -2.09 -0.55
N GLN A 50 12.63 -3.16 -0.50
CA GLN A 50 12.85 -4.35 -1.33
C GLN A 50 12.56 -4.07 -2.81
N TYR A 51 11.55 -3.23 -3.10
CA TYR A 51 11.24 -2.80 -4.46
C TYR A 51 12.37 -1.96 -5.07
N VAL A 52 12.96 -1.08 -4.27
CA VAL A 52 14.15 -0.30 -4.66
C VAL A 52 15.34 -1.23 -4.89
N GLU A 53 15.55 -2.23 -4.03
CA GLU A 53 16.64 -3.19 -4.20
C GLU A 53 16.51 -4.03 -5.47
N TRP A 54 15.31 -4.52 -5.81
CA TRP A 54 15.09 -5.22 -7.09
C TRP A 54 15.37 -4.36 -8.31
N ALA A 55 15.20 -3.04 -8.21
CA ALA A 55 15.58 -2.12 -9.28
C ALA A 55 17.10 -1.94 -9.34
N ARG A 56 17.80 -1.87 -8.20
CA ARG A 56 19.28 -1.86 -8.15
C ARG A 56 19.89 -3.12 -8.77
N GLU A 57 19.30 -4.29 -8.50
CA GLU A 57 19.69 -5.57 -9.11
C GLU A 57 19.49 -5.60 -10.64
N ARG A 58 18.72 -4.66 -11.19
CA ARG A 58 18.52 -4.46 -12.64
C ARG A 58 19.16 -3.17 -13.14
N ASP A 59 20.33 -2.86 -12.59
CA ASP A 59 21.22 -1.77 -12.99
C ASP A 59 20.63 -0.35 -12.84
N GLN A 60 19.57 -0.17 -12.03
CA GLN A 60 19.11 1.17 -11.65
C GLN A 60 20.01 1.77 -10.57
N GLN A 61 20.43 3.02 -10.75
CA GLN A 61 21.24 3.75 -9.78
C GLN A 61 20.32 4.54 -8.83
N LEU A 62 19.97 3.96 -7.68
CA LEU A 62 18.98 4.50 -6.74
C LEU A 62 19.61 4.83 -5.39
N SER A 63 19.48 6.06 -4.91
CA SER A 63 20.17 6.58 -3.73
C SER A 63 19.62 6.07 -2.41
N ASP A 64 18.31 5.93 -2.30
CA ASP A 64 17.61 5.66 -1.05
C ASP A 64 16.22 5.05 -1.29
N ASP A 65 15.51 4.76 -0.20
CA ASP A 65 14.23 4.08 -0.27
C ASP A 65 13.08 4.97 -0.81
N ASP A 66 13.23 6.30 -0.84
CA ASP A 66 12.19 7.20 -1.39
C ASP A 66 12.13 7.13 -2.92
N GLU A 67 13.11 6.49 -3.55
CA GLU A 67 13.06 6.10 -4.96
C GLU A 67 11.87 5.18 -5.27
N PHE A 68 11.28 4.56 -4.25
CA PHE A 68 9.99 3.87 -4.37
C PHE A 68 8.87 4.79 -4.88
N TYR A 69 8.89 6.06 -4.48
CA TYR A 69 7.86 7.04 -4.86
C TYR A 69 8.13 7.70 -6.21
N THR A 70 9.39 7.76 -6.66
CA THR A 70 9.82 8.56 -7.81
C THR A 70 10.24 7.73 -9.02
N ASN A 71 10.98 6.64 -8.82
CA ASN A 71 11.59 5.89 -9.90
C ASN A 71 10.52 5.15 -10.73
N SER A 72 10.53 5.35 -12.05
CA SER A 72 9.51 4.79 -12.94
C SER A 72 9.52 3.26 -12.98
N VAL A 73 10.69 2.63 -12.93
CA VAL A 73 10.83 1.16 -12.90
C VAL A 73 10.26 0.60 -11.60
N VAL A 74 10.56 1.25 -10.47
CA VAL A 74 10.04 0.83 -9.16
C VAL A 74 8.53 0.98 -9.08
N LYS A 75 8.00 2.12 -9.53
CA LYS A 75 6.54 2.35 -9.63
C LYS A 75 5.86 1.31 -10.51
N GLU A 76 6.51 0.92 -11.61
CA GLU A 76 6.00 -0.12 -12.50
C GLU A 76 5.96 -1.49 -11.81
N TYR A 77 6.95 -1.85 -10.98
CA TYR A 77 6.89 -3.07 -10.17
C TYR A 77 5.68 -3.07 -9.24
N TYR A 78 5.42 -1.96 -8.56
CA TYR A 78 4.25 -1.83 -7.70
C TYR A 78 2.94 -1.97 -8.49
N LYS A 79 2.81 -1.28 -9.64
CA LYS A 79 1.62 -1.39 -10.50
C LYS A 79 1.35 -2.82 -10.98
N ASN A 80 2.41 -3.54 -11.38
CA ASN A 80 2.33 -4.95 -11.77
C ASN A 80 1.89 -5.83 -10.59
N HIS A 81 2.39 -5.55 -9.38
CA HIS A 81 1.96 -6.24 -8.17
C HIS A 81 0.47 -6.01 -7.89
N VAL A 82 0.02 -4.76 -7.92
CA VAL A 82 -1.39 -4.39 -7.74
C VAL A 82 -2.28 -5.13 -8.75
N GLU A 83 -1.94 -5.11 -10.03
CA GLU A 83 -2.71 -5.81 -11.06
C GLU A 83 -2.78 -7.31 -10.78
N ALA A 84 -1.66 -7.94 -10.44
CA ALA A 84 -1.61 -9.35 -10.11
C ALA A 84 -2.46 -9.72 -8.88
N VAL A 85 -2.55 -8.84 -7.88
CA VAL A 85 -3.37 -9.07 -6.67
C VAL A 85 -4.85 -8.88 -6.99
N LEU A 86 -5.23 -7.72 -7.51
CA LEU A 86 -6.64 -7.37 -7.74
C LEU A 86 -7.31 -8.32 -8.74
N THR A 87 -6.59 -8.75 -9.78
CA THR A 87 -7.14 -9.65 -10.80
C THR A 87 -7.03 -11.13 -10.43
N ARG A 88 -6.44 -11.46 -9.27
CA ARG A 88 -6.30 -12.86 -8.86
C ARG A 88 -7.65 -13.50 -8.62
N ILE A 89 -7.87 -14.64 -9.28
CA ILE A 89 -9.01 -15.52 -9.00
C ILE A 89 -8.71 -16.34 -7.74
N ASN A 90 -9.54 -16.19 -6.72
CA ASN A 90 -9.50 -17.01 -5.53
C ASN A 90 -9.79 -18.47 -5.92
N SER A 91 -8.86 -19.39 -5.62
CA SER A 91 -9.00 -20.80 -6.01
C SER A 91 -10.08 -21.57 -5.23
N ILE A 92 -10.59 -21.01 -4.13
CA ILE A 92 -11.64 -21.61 -3.29
C ILE A 92 -13.02 -21.08 -3.69
N THR A 93 -13.16 -19.75 -3.82
CA THR A 93 -14.45 -19.14 -4.16
C THR A 93 -14.70 -19.06 -5.67
N GLY A 94 -13.65 -19.11 -6.48
CA GLY A 94 -13.72 -18.92 -7.94
C GLY A 94 -13.94 -17.46 -8.37
N VAL A 95 -13.91 -16.51 -7.44
CA VAL A 95 -14.16 -15.08 -7.67
C VAL A 95 -12.84 -14.33 -7.73
N ALA A 96 -12.70 -13.38 -8.66
CA ALA A 96 -11.55 -12.48 -8.69
C ALA A 96 -11.59 -11.53 -7.48
N TYR A 97 -10.45 -11.20 -6.88
CA TYR A 97 -10.42 -10.36 -5.67
C TYR A 97 -11.10 -9.00 -5.89
N LYS A 98 -10.91 -8.37 -7.05
CA LYS A 98 -11.61 -7.15 -7.44
C LYS A 98 -13.15 -7.25 -7.50
N ASP A 99 -13.70 -8.46 -7.53
CA ASP A 99 -15.14 -8.73 -7.57
C ASP A 99 -15.65 -9.42 -6.28
N ASP A 100 -14.79 -9.63 -5.27
CA ASP A 100 -15.16 -10.36 -4.03
C ASP A 100 -15.60 -9.39 -2.90
N PRO A 101 -16.90 -9.34 -2.55
CA PRO A 101 -17.43 -8.39 -1.57
C PRO A 101 -16.99 -8.67 -0.12
N THR A 102 -16.20 -9.73 0.12
CA THR A 102 -15.52 -9.97 1.40
C THR A 102 -14.42 -8.93 1.63
N ILE A 103 -13.87 -8.37 0.56
CA ILE A 103 -12.93 -7.25 0.64
C ILE A 103 -13.74 -5.98 0.85
N PHE A 104 -13.41 -5.22 1.89
CA PHE A 104 -14.02 -3.92 2.14
C PHE A 104 -13.24 -2.82 1.42
N ALA A 105 -11.91 -2.84 1.54
CA ALA A 105 -11.06 -1.82 0.97
C ALA A 105 -9.64 -2.32 0.64
N TRP A 106 -9.04 -1.65 -0.33
CA TRP A 106 -7.60 -1.69 -0.57
C TRP A 106 -6.90 -0.56 0.20
N GLU A 107 -5.68 -0.82 0.63
CA GLU A 107 -4.75 0.16 1.21
C GLU A 107 -3.51 0.23 0.33
N LEU A 108 -3.15 1.43 -0.13
CA LEU A 108 -2.01 1.62 -1.03
C LEU A 108 -0.69 1.18 -0.39
N ILE A 109 -0.42 1.63 0.83
CA ILE A 109 0.83 1.38 1.54
C ILE A 109 0.62 1.58 3.03
N ASN A 110 1.05 0.61 3.84
CA ASN A 110 1.04 0.77 5.29
C ASN A 110 2.06 1.81 5.74
N GLU A 111 1.60 2.82 6.48
CA GLU A 111 2.41 3.81 7.20
C GLU A 111 3.50 4.48 6.34
N PRO A 112 3.14 5.09 5.18
CA PRO A 112 4.13 5.66 4.28
C PRO A 112 4.84 6.84 4.92
N ARG A 113 6.18 6.86 4.77
CA ARG A 113 7.03 7.97 5.19
C ARG A 113 8.03 8.30 4.10
N SER A 114 8.49 9.56 4.09
CA SER A 114 9.53 10.06 3.19
C SER A 114 10.45 11.04 3.92
N ASN A 115 11.70 11.09 3.47
CA ASN A 115 12.68 12.12 3.84
C ASN A 115 12.33 13.49 3.25
N ASP A 116 11.52 13.53 2.17
CA ASP A 116 10.94 14.78 1.65
C ASP A 116 9.86 15.30 2.60
N THR A 117 10.26 16.22 3.48
CA THR A 117 9.34 16.86 4.43
C THR A 117 8.32 17.81 3.79
N SER A 118 8.42 18.11 2.49
CA SER A 118 7.44 18.95 1.80
C SER A 118 6.09 18.27 1.59
N GLY A 119 6.06 16.93 1.62
CA GLY A 119 4.86 16.13 1.35
C GLY A 119 4.58 15.89 -0.13
N LYS A 120 5.37 16.48 -1.02
CA LYS A 120 5.10 16.47 -2.47
C LYS A 120 5.30 15.09 -3.08
N LEU A 121 6.37 14.38 -2.71
CA LEU A 121 6.65 13.05 -3.27
C LEU A 121 5.51 12.07 -3.02
N ILE A 122 5.03 11.97 -1.76
CA ILE A 122 3.93 11.07 -1.42
C ILE A 122 2.62 11.56 -2.07
N GLN A 123 2.34 12.87 -2.11
CA GLN A 123 1.14 13.40 -2.78
C GLN A 123 1.07 12.98 -4.26
N GLU A 124 2.16 13.14 -5.00
CA GLU A 124 2.23 12.76 -6.42
C GLU A 124 2.10 11.25 -6.62
N TRP A 125 2.76 10.46 -5.77
CA TRP A 125 2.69 9.01 -5.82
C TRP A 125 1.29 8.48 -5.51
N VAL A 126 0.63 8.99 -4.45
CA VAL A 126 -0.74 8.58 -4.10
C VAL A 126 -1.70 8.94 -5.23
N ASN A 127 -1.57 10.13 -5.84
CA ASN A 127 -2.43 10.52 -6.95
C ASN A 127 -2.28 9.58 -8.15
N GLU A 128 -1.05 9.15 -8.47
CA GLU A 128 -0.79 8.19 -9.54
C GLU A 128 -1.31 6.79 -9.22
N MET A 129 -1.00 6.26 -8.02
CA MET A 129 -1.34 4.89 -7.66
C MET A 129 -2.82 4.70 -7.35
N ALA A 130 -3.48 5.70 -6.77
CA ALA A 130 -4.92 5.64 -6.55
C ALA A 130 -5.69 5.60 -7.87
N ALA A 131 -5.27 6.41 -8.86
CA ALA A 131 -5.83 6.35 -10.21
C ALA A 131 -5.59 4.98 -10.87
N HIS A 132 -4.39 4.40 -10.72
CA HIS A 132 -4.07 3.06 -11.24
C HIS A 132 -4.96 1.97 -10.63
N VAL A 133 -5.05 1.91 -9.29
CA VAL A 133 -5.90 0.94 -8.57
C VAL A 133 -7.35 1.06 -9.03
N LYS A 134 -7.91 2.27 -9.04
CA LYS A 134 -9.31 2.52 -9.46
C LYS A 134 -9.57 2.22 -10.94
N SER A 135 -8.55 2.24 -11.79
CA SER A 135 -8.68 1.83 -13.19
C SER A 135 -8.87 0.31 -13.35
N ILE A 136 -8.39 -0.47 -12.39
CA ILE A 136 -8.51 -1.93 -12.36
C ILE A 136 -9.77 -2.34 -11.59
N ASP A 137 -10.00 -1.73 -10.43
CA ASP A 137 -11.09 -2.04 -9.51
C ASP A 137 -11.79 -0.74 -9.07
N ASN A 138 -13.01 -0.54 -9.56
CA ASN A 138 -13.87 0.59 -9.19
C ASN A 138 -15.06 0.17 -8.32
N TYR A 139 -15.02 -1.02 -7.71
CA TYR A 139 -16.04 -1.51 -6.78
C TYR A 139 -15.62 -1.32 -5.32
N HIS A 140 -14.37 -1.67 -4.99
CA HIS A 140 -13.89 -1.59 -3.62
C HIS A 140 -13.49 -0.17 -3.22
N LEU A 141 -13.60 0.11 -1.92
CA LEU A 141 -13.07 1.34 -1.35
C LEU A 141 -11.54 1.32 -1.40
N LEU A 142 -10.94 2.50 -1.43
CA LEU A 142 -9.51 2.70 -1.44
C LEU A 142 -9.13 3.73 -0.38
N GLN A 143 -8.12 3.39 0.40
CA GLN A 143 -7.45 4.31 1.32
C GLN A 143 -5.93 4.28 1.10
N ILE A 144 -5.23 5.21 1.75
CA ILE A 144 -3.79 5.37 1.58
C ILE A 144 -2.99 4.48 2.53
N GLY A 145 -3.36 4.44 3.81
CA GLY A 145 -2.65 3.75 4.90
C GLY A 145 -1.84 4.71 5.77
N LEU A 146 -2.24 5.98 5.82
CA LEU A 146 -1.56 7.01 6.60
C LEU A 146 -1.64 6.73 8.10
N GLU A 147 -0.55 7.05 8.79
CA GLU A 147 -0.52 7.19 10.25
C GLU A 147 -1.28 8.43 10.73
N GLY A 148 -1.50 9.41 9.84
CA GLY A 148 -2.31 10.60 10.13
C GLY A 148 -1.50 11.89 10.32
N PHE A 149 -0.21 11.90 10.02
CA PHE A 149 0.62 13.10 10.20
C PHE A 149 0.23 14.23 9.24
N TYR A 150 0.20 15.45 9.76
CA TYR A 150 -0.04 16.66 9.00
C TYR A 150 1.24 17.22 8.37
N GLY A 151 1.07 17.96 7.27
CA GLY A 151 2.15 18.78 6.71
C GLY A 151 2.49 20.01 7.56
N ASP A 152 3.43 20.83 7.08
CA ASP A 152 4.03 21.95 7.83
C ASP A 152 3.01 22.92 8.45
N SER A 153 1.90 23.19 7.74
CA SER A 153 0.84 24.10 8.20
C SER A 153 0.16 23.69 9.52
N LYS A 154 0.19 22.39 9.87
CA LYS A 154 -0.41 21.85 11.08
C LYS A 154 0.52 20.92 11.87
N LYS A 155 1.83 20.98 11.62
CA LYS A 155 2.82 20.09 12.27
C LYS A 155 2.76 20.12 13.79
N ALA A 156 2.34 21.21 14.42
CA ALA A 156 2.16 21.29 15.87
C ALA A 156 1.16 20.27 16.44
N SER A 157 0.31 19.69 15.59
CA SER A 157 -0.62 18.60 15.96
C SER A 157 0.02 17.21 15.84
N ASN A 158 1.20 17.10 15.21
CA ASN A 158 1.95 15.86 15.14
C ASN A 158 2.73 15.65 16.44
N PRO A 159 2.97 14.40 16.86
CA PRO A 159 3.88 14.09 17.94
C PRO A 159 5.26 14.73 17.68
N GLY A 160 5.79 15.44 18.69
CA GLY A 160 7.07 16.14 18.59
C GLY A 160 7.14 17.26 17.53
N SER A 161 6.03 17.63 16.90
CA SER A 161 6.00 18.53 15.74
C SER A 161 6.81 18.05 14.53
N TYR A 162 7.04 16.74 14.42
CA TYR A 162 7.79 16.13 13.32
C TYR A 162 7.02 16.13 12.00
N LEU A 163 7.76 16.12 10.89
CA LEU A 163 7.25 15.95 9.54
C LEU A 163 7.77 14.63 8.99
N PHE A 164 6.88 13.82 8.41
CA PHE A 164 7.20 12.48 7.88
C PHE A 164 6.98 12.37 6.36
N GLY A 165 6.88 13.51 5.68
CA GLY A 165 6.65 13.59 4.23
C GLY A 165 5.24 13.22 3.79
N THR A 166 4.30 13.15 4.73
CA THR A 166 2.86 13.04 4.47
C THR A 166 2.17 14.35 4.86
N ASP A 167 1.01 14.59 4.27
CA ASP A 167 0.09 15.63 4.71
C ASP A 167 -1.34 15.09 4.67
N PHE A 168 -1.83 14.69 5.85
CA PHE A 168 -3.14 14.08 6.04
C PHE A 168 -4.28 14.80 5.32
N ILE A 169 -4.23 16.13 5.21
CA ILE A 169 -5.30 16.89 4.55
C ILE A 169 -5.22 16.73 3.04
N SER A 170 -4.10 17.12 2.42
CA SER A 170 -3.98 17.14 0.96
C SER A 170 -3.94 15.73 0.36
N ASN A 171 -3.32 14.77 1.06
CA ASN A 171 -3.27 13.38 0.60
C ASN A 171 -4.69 12.78 0.51
N ASN A 172 -5.55 13.01 1.50
CA ASN A 172 -6.93 12.51 1.49
C ASN A 172 -7.91 13.37 0.66
N GLN A 173 -7.46 14.46 0.04
CA GLN A 173 -8.26 15.24 -0.92
C GLN A 173 -8.19 14.68 -2.36
N ILE A 174 -7.37 13.65 -2.59
CA ILE A 174 -7.30 12.96 -3.88
C ILE A 174 -8.65 12.27 -4.15
N PRO A 175 -9.33 12.52 -5.28
CA PRO A 175 -10.71 12.05 -5.52
C PRO A 175 -10.90 10.53 -5.48
N GLN A 176 -9.83 9.77 -5.72
CA GLN A 176 -9.84 8.31 -5.72
C GLN A 176 -9.71 7.69 -4.30
N ILE A 177 -9.44 8.50 -3.29
CA ILE A 177 -9.35 8.07 -1.89
C ILE A 177 -10.73 8.22 -1.24
N ASP A 178 -11.30 7.11 -0.79
CA ASP A 178 -12.69 7.07 -0.31
C ASP A 178 -12.82 7.35 1.18
N PHE A 179 -11.80 7.04 1.98
CA PHE A 179 -11.78 7.33 3.41
C PHE A 179 -10.36 7.48 3.96
N ALA A 180 -10.25 8.20 5.07
CA ALA A 180 -8.98 8.50 5.72
C ALA A 180 -8.69 7.54 6.88
N THR A 181 -7.40 7.32 7.15
CA THR A 181 -6.90 6.48 8.25
C THR A 181 -5.98 7.27 9.17
N ILE A 182 -5.97 6.92 10.45
CA ILE A 182 -4.97 7.36 11.43
C ILE A 182 -4.48 6.14 12.21
N HIS A 183 -3.24 6.17 12.64
CA HIS A 183 -2.64 5.20 13.55
C HIS A 183 -2.28 5.96 14.84
N LEU A 184 -2.12 5.26 15.96
CA LEU A 184 -1.79 5.92 17.23
C LEU A 184 -0.94 5.00 18.10
N TYR A 185 0.32 5.40 18.30
CA TYR A 185 1.27 4.69 19.16
C TYR A 185 1.91 5.65 20.18
N PRO A 186 1.18 6.05 21.25
CA PRO A 186 1.64 7.10 22.17
C PRO A 186 2.93 6.75 22.92
N GLU A 187 3.25 5.46 23.07
CA GLU A 187 4.47 5.00 23.72
C GLU A 187 5.70 5.04 22.80
N GLN A 188 5.50 5.11 21.49
CA GLN A 188 6.58 5.12 20.48
C GLN A 188 6.89 6.52 19.95
N TRP A 189 5.97 7.47 20.10
CA TRP A 189 6.01 8.81 19.50
C TRP A 189 6.43 9.90 20.48
#